data_AF-C9L7V7-F1
#
_entry.id   AF-C9L7V7-F1
#
_cell.length_a   1.000
_cell.length_b   1.000
_cell.length_c   1.000
_cell.angle_alpha   90.00
_cell.angle_beta   90.00
_cell.angle_gamma   90.00
#
_symmetry.space_group_name_H-M   'P 1'
#
loop_
_entity.id
_entity.type
_entity.pdbx_description
1 polymer ?
#
loop_
_entity_poly.entity_id
_entity_poly.type
_entity_poly.pdbx_seq_one_letter_code
_entity_poly.pdbx_strand_id
1 'polypeptide(L)'
;MGFFSFLNGNKNETESGHNSAPAQETKKVCIDMSKENLNKVLINMSKDNKIDMTKHTARVAVAMDYSGSMSDEFREGKVQDVITRLLPIALRFDDNKELECWLFSNGEERLEVITEKNYENYVDKVMLKARMGMGGTEYAPVLTSMVHHYKDIEPSTIPAFIMFITDGDNWDKEKTNDIIRELSAYNIFVQFVGIGNDNFKYLKSLDDMKGRENDNTGFISVKDIAKLDDEQLYTELLRQYKDWLANK
;
A
#
# COMPACT_ATOMS: atom_id res chain seq x y z
N MET A 1 41.01 70.56 -34.19
CA MET A 1 40.76 70.00 -35.53
C MET A 1 40.81 68.49 -35.37
N GLY A 2 39.78 67.68 -35.56
CA GLY A 2 38.48 67.81 -36.20
C GLY A 2 38.18 66.43 -36.78
N PHE A 3 37.00 65.87 -36.46
CA PHE A 3 36.13 65.01 -37.27
C PHE A 3 36.71 63.81 -38.08
N PHE A 4 36.05 62.67 -38.31
CA PHE A 4 34.89 61.93 -37.79
C PHE A 4 34.76 60.70 -38.73
N SER A 5 33.98 59.71 -38.30
CA SER A 5 33.24 58.70 -39.11
C SER A 5 33.86 57.29 -39.16
N PHE A 6 33.34 56.30 -38.42
CA PHE A 6 32.09 55.49 -38.53
C PHE A 6 32.21 54.28 -39.45
N LEU A 7 32.03 53.08 -38.90
CA LEU A 7 31.19 52.00 -39.46
C LEU A 7 30.92 50.89 -38.42
N ASN A 8 29.64 50.83 -38.04
CA ASN A 8 28.77 49.76 -37.53
C ASN A 8 29.31 48.39 -37.08
N GLY A 9 28.79 47.97 -35.91
CA GLY A 9 28.64 46.58 -35.50
C GLY A 9 27.75 46.44 -34.25
N ASN A 10 26.45 46.66 -34.39
CA ASN A 10 25.46 46.35 -33.35
C ASN A 10 25.34 44.82 -33.18
N LYS A 11 25.53 44.31 -31.95
CA LYS A 11 24.91 43.08 -31.49
C LYS A 11 24.02 43.42 -30.30
N ASN A 12 22.71 43.29 -30.52
CA ASN A 12 21.68 43.40 -29.51
C ASN A 12 21.80 42.21 -28.56
N GLU A 13 22.03 42.48 -27.28
CA GLU A 13 21.69 41.58 -26.19
C GLU A 13 20.17 41.53 -26.09
N THR A 14 19.61 40.34 -26.29
CA THR A 14 18.21 40.04 -25.98
C THR A 14 18.23 39.00 -24.88
N GLU A 15 18.04 39.48 -23.64
CA GLU A 15 17.66 38.67 -22.50
C GLU A 15 16.33 37.97 -22.82
N SER A 16 16.38 36.68 -23.10
CA SER A 16 15.21 35.82 -23.15
C SER A 16 15.10 35.09 -21.82
N GLY A 17 14.38 35.73 -20.88
CA GLY A 17 13.88 35.06 -19.70
C GLY A 17 12.89 33.97 -20.10
N HIS A 18 13.36 32.72 -20.15
CA HIS A 18 12.47 31.57 -20.09
C HIS A 18 12.12 31.32 -18.63
N ASN A 19 10.95 31.86 -18.28
CA ASN A 19 10.20 31.57 -17.07
C ASN A 19 9.87 30.07 -17.07
N SER A 20 10.74 29.25 -16.49
CA SER A 20 10.41 27.88 -16.12
C SER A 20 9.65 27.96 -14.79
N ALA A 21 8.36 27.66 -14.86
CA ALA A 21 7.51 27.51 -13.69
C ALA A 21 8.19 26.60 -12.66
N PRO A 22 8.02 26.85 -11.33
CA PRO A 22 8.55 25.93 -10.34
C PRO A 22 7.92 24.57 -10.58
N ALA A 23 8.77 23.58 -10.88
CA ALA A 23 8.40 22.18 -10.82
C ALA A 23 7.76 21.97 -9.45
N GLN A 24 6.52 21.46 -9.42
CA GLN A 24 5.85 21.11 -8.19
C GLN A 24 6.77 20.16 -7.43
N GLU A 25 7.39 20.63 -6.34
CA GLU A 25 8.02 19.76 -5.36
C GLU A 25 6.94 18.79 -4.89
N THR A 26 7.03 17.54 -5.33
CA THR A 26 6.25 16.44 -4.76
C THR A 26 6.56 16.44 -3.28
N LYS A 27 5.59 16.90 -2.48
CA LYS A 27 5.67 16.86 -1.01
C LYS A 27 6.05 15.44 -0.62
N LYS A 28 7.26 15.26 -0.10
CA LYS A 28 7.67 14.01 0.55
C LYS A 28 6.60 13.65 1.57
N VAL A 29 6.02 12.44 1.46
CA VAL A 29 5.01 11.97 2.41
C VAL A 29 5.59 12.05 3.83
N CYS A 30 4.90 12.75 4.71
CA CYS A 30 5.32 12.92 6.11
C CYS A 30 4.55 11.96 6.99
N ILE A 31 5.25 10.99 7.59
CA ILE A 31 4.64 9.96 8.44
C ILE A 31 3.86 10.54 9.63
N ASP A 32 4.28 11.70 10.17
CA ASP A 32 3.60 12.33 11.31
C ASP A 32 2.22 12.87 10.94
N MET A 33 2.11 13.52 9.78
CA MET A 33 0.82 14.00 9.26
C MET A 33 -0.12 12.82 8.98
N SER A 34 0.41 11.72 8.44
CA SER A 34 -0.34 10.50 8.20
C SER A 34 -0.84 9.85 9.50
N LYS A 35 -0.04 9.85 10.58
CA LYS A 35 -0.50 9.42 11.93
C LYS A 35 -1.63 10.29 12.47
N GLU A 36 -1.54 11.60 12.32
CA GLU A 36 -2.60 12.53 12.77
C GLU A 36 -3.91 12.28 12.01
N ASN A 37 -3.84 12.13 10.69
CA ASN A 37 -4.99 11.85 9.84
C ASN A 37 -5.63 10.49 10.17
N LEU A 38 -4.81 9.45 10.37
CA LEU A 38 -5.30 8.15 10.84
C LEU A 38 -6.05 8.28 12.17
N ASN A 39 -5.49 8.98 13.16
CA ASN A 39 -6.15 9.14 14.46
C ASN A 39 -7.53 9.80 14.35
N LYS A 40 -7.70 10.81 13.49
CA LYS A 40 -9.02 11.42 13.23
C LYS A 40 -10.01 10.41 12.66
N VAL A 41 -9.57 9.60 11.69
CA VAL A 41 -10.40 8.55 11.08
C VAL A 41 -10.84 7.53 12.13
N LEU A 42 -9.92 7.06 12.99
CA LEU A 42 -10.23 6.09 14.04
C LEU A 42 -11.23 6.65 15.07
N ILE A 43 -11.08 7.92 15.48
CA ILE A 43 -12.03 8.59 16.38
C ILE A 43 -13.41 8.67 15.73
N ASN A 44 -13.48 9.07 14.46
CA ASN A 44 -14.74 9.16 13.72
C ASN A 44 -15.40 7.80 13.57
N MET A 45 -14.63 6.76 13.23
CA MET A 45 -15.09 5.40 13.12
C MET A 45 -15.58 4.83 14.46
N SER A 46 -15.06 5.28 15.60
CA SER A 46 -15.45 4.74 16.91
C SER A 46 -16.76 5.32 17.46
N LYS A 47 -17.40 6.27 16.75
CA LYS A 47 -18.62 6.96 17.22
C LYS A 47 -19.90 6.12 17.19
N ASP A 48 -19.92 5.04 16.42
CA ASP A 48 -21.12 4.18 16.27
C ASP A 48 -21.18 3.00 17.26
N ASN A 49 -20.33 3.03 18.31
CA ASN A 49 -20.39 2.20 19.53
C ASN A 49 -20.33 0.67 19.37
N LYS A 50 -20.07 0.13 18.16
CA LYS A 50 -19.85 -1.32 18.00
C LYS A 50 -18.44 -1.73 18.39
N ILE A 51 -17.44 -0.96 17.94
CA ILE A 51 -16.02 -1.21 18.19
C ILE A 51 -15.29 0.12 18.35
N ASP A 52 -14.44 0.20 19.36
CA ASP A 52 -13.52 1.32 19.57
C ASP A 52 -12.21 1.07 18.82
N MET A 53 -12.14 1.56 17.59
CA MET A 53 -10.95 1.45 16.72
C MET A 53 -9.73 2.19 17.31
N THR A 54 -9.92 3.11 18.26
CA THR A 54 -8.80 3.77 18.95
C THR A 54 -8.15 2.90 20.03
N LYS A 55 -8.80 1.81 20.44
CA LYS A 55 -8.26 0.84 21.40
C LYS A 55 -8.00 -0.53 20.79
N HIS A 56 -8.32 -0.68 19.51
CA HIS A 56 -8.14 -1.92 18.77
C HIS A 56 -6.65 -2.27 18.62
N THR A 57 -6.37 -3.58 18.65
CA THR A 57 -5.05 -4.17 18.44
C THR A 57 -5.16 -5.21 17.34
N ALA A 58 -4.22 -5.18 16.40
CA ALA A 58 -4.13 -6.11 15.29
C ALA A 58 -2.68 -6.28 14.88
N ARG A 59 -2.32 -7.49 14.44
CA ARG A 59 -1.11 -7.68 13.65
C ARG A 59 -1.32 -7.02 12.30
N VAL A 60 -0.34 -6.26 11.78
CA VAL A 60 -0.50 -5.55 10.51
C VAL A 60 0.54 -6.01 9.50
N ALA A 61 0.07 -6.40 8.32
CA ALA A 61 0.93 -6.86 7.24
C ALA A 61 0.60 -6.22 5.90
N VAL A 62 1.59 -6.20 5.03
CA VAL A 62 1.45 -5.87 3.61
C VAL A 62 1.96 -7.03 2.75
N ALA A 63 1.12 -7.46 1.81
CA ALA A 63 1.54 -8.29 0.68
C ALA A 63 1.62 -7.36 -0.54
N MET A 64 2.82 -7.15 -1.05
CA MET A 64 3.09 -6.21 -2.14
C MET A 64 3.43 -6.96 -3.43
N ASP A 65 2.71 -6.66 -4.49
CA ASP A 65 2.96 -7.18 -5.82
C ASP A 65 4.34 -6.73 -6.31
N TYR A 66 5.15 -7.72 -6.69
CA TYR A 66 6.50 -7.59 -7.26
C TYR A 66 6.54 -8.24 -8.65
N SER A 67 5.45 -8.15 -9.41
CA SER A 67 5.38 -8.55 -10.81
C SER A 67 6.08 -7.55 -11.72
N GLY A 68 6.31 -7.95 -12.98
CA GLY A 68 6.95 -7.08 -13.96
C GLY A 68 6.15 -5.82 -14.30
N SER A 69 4.83 -5.84 -14.16
CA SER A 69 3.98 -4.68 -14.44
C SER A 69 4.16 -3.56 -13.41
N MET A 70 4.49 -3.92 -12.17
CA MET A 70 4.81 -2.99 -11.07
C MET A 70 6.20 -2.33 -11.19
N SER A 71 7.00 -2.69 -12.20
CA SER A 71 8.41 -2.26 -12.27
C SER A 71 8.60 -0.74 -12.29
N ASP A 72 7.68 0.00 -12.91
CA ASP A 72 7.72 1.46 -12.93
C ASP A 72 7.33 2.06 -11.58
N GLU A 73 6.38 1.47 -10.85
CA GLU A 73 5.96 1.88 -9.52
C GLU A 73 7.11 1.76 -8.52
N PHE A 74 7.92 0.70 -8.62
CA PHE A 74 9.14 0.55 -7.84
C PHE A 74 10.19 1.60 -8.24
N ARG A 75 10.47 1.72 -9.54
CA ARG A 75 11.50 2.61 -10.08
C ARG A 75 11.22 4.09 -9.81
N GLU A 76 9.95 4.49 -9.84
CA GLU A 76 9.50 5.87 -9.60
C GLU A 76 9.30 6.19 -8.11
N GLY A 77 9.54 5.24 -7.20
CA GLY A 77 9.42 5.44 -5.76
C GLY A 77 7.98 5.44 -5.23
N LYS A 78 6.99 5.15 -6.07
CA LYS A 78 5.58 5.10 -5.64
C LYS A 78 5.36 4.03 -4.56
N VAL A 79 6.02 2.87 -4.69
CA VAL A 79 5.96 1.82 -3.67
C VAL A 79 6.50 2.31 -2.32
N GLN A 80 7.55 3.14 -2.33
CA GLN A 80 8.10 3.72 -1.09
C GLN A 80 7.10 4.69 -0.45
N ASP A 81 6.39 5.48 -1.26
CA ASP A 81 5.31 6.34 -0.77
C ASP A 81 4.16 5.51 -0.18
N VAL A 82 3.77 4.40 -0.83
CA VAL A 82 2.76 3.46 -0.32
C VAL A 82 3.16 2.97 1.08
N ILE A 83 4.36 2.40 1.21
CA ILE A 83 4.86 1.87 2.48
C ILE A 83 4.86 2.94 3.57
N THR A 84 5.29 4.15 3.24
CA THR A 84 5.31 5.29 4.17
C THR A 84 3.91 5.62 4.70
N ARG A 85 2.88 5.51 3.84
CA ARG A 85 1.48 5.81 4.18
C ARG A 85 0.78 4.67 4.93
N LEU A 86 1.21 3.42 4.74
CA LEU A 86 0.63 2.26 5.43
C LEU A 86 1.24 2.01 6.80
N LEU A 87 2.52 2.34 6.99
CA LEU A 87 3.21 2.16 8.26
C LEU A 87 2.47 2.77 9.47
N PRO A 88 1.87 3.98 9.41
CA PRO A 88 1.05 4.51 10.49
C PRO A 88 -0.04 3.56 11.03
N ILE A 89 -0.60 2.70 10.19
CA ILE A 89 -1.61 1.70 10.60
C ILE A 89 -0.96 0.67 11.54
N ALA A 90 0.21 0.14 11.18
CA ALA A 90 0.95 -0.80 12.01
C ALA A 90 1.44 -0.15 13.31
N LEU A 91 1.96 1.07 13.25
CA LEU A 91 2.38 1.82 14.45
C LEU A 91 1.22 2.08 15.43
N ARG A 92 -0.02 2.03 14.93
CA ARG A 92 -1.25 2.26 15.70
C ARG A 92 -1.84 0.96 16.22
N PHE A 93 -1.97 -0.06 15.39
CA PHE A 93 -2.67 -1.29 15.76
C PHE A 93 -1.75 -2.39 16.28
N ASP A 94 -0.51 -2.47 15.81
CA ASP A 94 0.40 -3.55 16.19
C ASP A 94 1.12 -3.21 17.49
N ASP A 95 1.19 -4.17 18.41
CA ASP A 95 1.74 -3.95 19.75
C ASP A 95 3.27 -3.81 19.75
N ASN A 96 3.93 -4.49 18.81
CA ASN A 96 5.35 -4.38 18.52
C ASN A 96 5.70 -3.19 17.60
N LYS A 97 4.70 -2.54 17.00
CA LYS A 97 4.84 -1.42 16.05
C LYS A 97 5.58 -1.80 14.76
N GLU A 98 5.43 -3.05 14.32
CA GLU A 98 6.06 -3.57 13.12
C GLU A 98 5.01 -3.76 12.02
N LEU A 99 5.33 -3.35 10.79
CA LEU A 99 4.56 -3.72 9.61
C LEU A 99 5.24 -4.92 8.97
N GLU A 100 4.62 -6.09 9.05
CA GLU A 100 5.14 -7.29 8.41
C GLU A 100 5.01 -7.17 6.88
N CYS A 101 6.00 -7.65 6.13
CA CYS A 101 6.06 -7.43 4.69
C CYS A 101 6.35 -8.72 3.93
N TRP A 102 5.55 -8.97 2.89
CA TRP A 102 5.79 -10.00 1.89
C TRP A 102 5.82 -9.35 0.50
N LEU A 103 6.71 -9.83 -0.35
CA LEU A 103 6.61 -9.64 -1.80
C LEU A 103 6.00 -10.87 -2.44
N PHE A 104 5.32 -10.68 -3.56
CA PHE A 104 4.82 -11.80 -4.35
C PHE A 104 4.91 -11.55 -5.86
N SER A 105 5.11 -12.62 -6.62
CA SER A 105 5.05 -12.64 -8.09
C SER A 105 4.53 -14.00 -8.53
N ASN A 106 5.36 -14.89 -9.10
CA ASN A 106 5.05 -16.32 -9.25
C ASN A 106 5.26 -17.13 -7.97
N GLY A 107 5.88 -16.51 -6.96
CA GLY A 107 6.10 -17.06 -5.64
C GLY A 107 5.98 -15.95 -4.61
N GLU A 108 6.58 -16.13 -3.45
CA GLU A 108 6.57 -15.15 -2.38
C GLU A 108 7.92 -15.08 -1.67
N GLU A 109 8.19 -13.94 -1.05
CA GLU A 109 9.24 -13.82 -0.05
C GLU A 109 8.82 -12.92 1.10
N ARG A 110 8.83 -13.46 2.33
CA ARG A 110 8.77 -12.67 3.55
C ARG A 110 10.05 -11.86 3.74
N LEU A 111 9.91 -10.56 3.96
CA LEU A 111 11.01 -9.63 4.14
C LEU A 111 11.22 -9.24 5.60
N GLU A 112 12.30 -8.49 5.86
CA GLU A 112 12.51 -7.81 7.13
C GLU A 112 11.33 -6.88 7.44
N VAL A 113 10.83 -6.87 8.68
CA VAL A 113 9.71 -6.01 9.07
C VAL A 113 10.01 -4.52 8.87
N ILE A 114 8.99 -3.74 8.55
CA ILE A 114 9.09 -2.28 8.37
C ILE A 114 8.78 -1.60 9.70
N THR A 115 9.62 -0.65 10.11
CA THR A 115 9.50 0.09 11.37
C THR A 115 9.83 1.57 11.15
N GLU A 116 9.58 2.42 12.15
CA GLU A 116 10.01 3.83 12.13
C GLU A 116 11.51 4.01 11.90
N LYS A 117 12.33 2.97 12.14
CA LYS A 117 13.80 3.05 12.04
C LYS A 117 14.34 2.72 10.65
N ASN A 118 13.59 1.98 9.82
CA ASN A 118 14.09 1.50 8.52
C ASN A 118 13.19 1.86 7.33
N TYR A 119 12.04 2.51 7.54
CA TYR A 119 11.06 2.76 6.47
C TYR A 119 11.55 3.68 5.35
N GLU A 120 12.36 4.71 5.62
CA GLU A 120 12.63 5.82 4.68
C GLU A 120 13.26 5.39 3.35
N ASN A 121 14.00 4.28 3.33
CA ASN A 121 14.63 3.69 2.15
C ASN A 121 14.45 2.17 2.12
N TYR A 122 13.32 1.70 2.64
CA TYR A 122 13.01 0.29 2.76
C TYR A 122 12.97 -0.40 1.39
N VAL A 123 12.40 0.26 0.37
CA VAL A 123 12.31 -0.31 -0.98
C VAL A 123 13.72 -0.62 -1.52
N ASP A 124 14.62 0.36 -1.49
CA ASP A 124 15.98 0.20 -2.03
C ASP A 124 16.86 -0.74 -1.19
N LYS A 125 16.68 -0.71 0.14
CA LYS A 125 17.54 -1.48 1.05
C LYS A 125 17.10 -2.92 1.23
N VAL A 126 15.80 -3.19 1.13
CA VAL A 126 15.19 -4.47 1.46
C VAL A 126 14.46 -5.06 0.25
N MET A 127 13.40 -4.41 -0.26
CA MET A 127 12.55 -5.00 -1.32
C MET A 127 13.31 -5.30 -2.61
N LEU A 128 14.10 -4.36 -3.12
CA LEU A 128 14.89 -4.55 -4.34
C LEU A 128 16.07 -5.54 -4.16
N LYS A 129 16.34 -5.98 -2.92
CA LYS A 129 17.34 -6.99 -2.59
C LYS A 129 16.73 -8.34 -2.20
N ALA A 130 15.40 -8.48 -2.37
CA ALA A 130 14.73 -9.74 -2.21
C ALA A 130 15.37 -10.81 -3.11
N ARG A 131 15.35 -12.06 -2.65
CA ARG A 131 15.81 -13.26 -3.34
C ARG A 131 14.76 -13.79 -4.34
N MET A 132 13.92 -12.90 -4.87
CA MET A 132 12.94 -13.19 -5.91
C MET A 132 13.04 -12.21 -7.07
N GLY A 133 12.72 -12.70 -8.27
CA GLY A 133 12.65 -11.90 -9.48
C GLY A 133 11.23 -11.40 -9.74
N MET A 134 11.13 -10.27 -10.45
CA MET A 134 9.85 -9.84 -11.00
C MET A 134 9.39 -10.82 -12.09
N GLY A 135 8.14 -11.28 -11.95
CA GLY A 135 7.56 -12.33 -12.79
C GLY A 135 6.11 -12.03 -13.17
N GLY A 136 5.34 -13.08 -13.37
CA GLY A 136 3.88 -12.99 -13.44
C GLY A 136 3.26 -12.76 -12.06
N THR A 137 1.93 -12.87 -12.01
CA THR A 137 1.14 -12.52 -10.83
C THR A 137 0.33 -13.73 -10.36
N GLU A 138 0.75 -14.33 -9.25
CA GLU A 138 0.07 -15.43 -8.55
C GLU A 138 -0.16 -15.02 -7.10
N TYR A 139 -1.42 -15.06 -6.64
CA TYR A 139 -1.78 -14.60 -5.29
C TYR A 139 -1.78 -15.74 -4.27
N ALA A 140 -2.10 -16.97 -4.70
CA ALA A 140 -2.22 -18.10 -3.79
C ALA A 140 -0.92 -18.41 -3.03
N PRO A 141 0.30 -18.31 -3.61
CA PRO A 141 1.54 -18.60 -2.88
C PRO A 141 1.71 -17.73 -1.64
N VAL A 142 1.57 -16.41 -1.76
CA VAL A 142 1.75 -15.48 -0.64
C VAL A 142 0.61 -15.60 0.38
N LEU A 143 -0.63 -15.76 -0.08
CA LEU A 143 -1.78 -15.96 0.82
C LEU A 143 -1.63 -17.26 1.61
N THR A 144 -1.15 -18.32 0.98
CA THR A 144 -0.86 -19.61 1.65
C THR A 144 0.25 -19.45 2.69
N SER A 145 1.32 -18.73 2.36
CA SER A 145 2.42 -18.43 3.28
C SER A 145 1.93 -17.65 4.50
N MET A 146 1.10 -16.61 4.29
CA MET A 146 0.50 -15.82 5.36
C MET A 146 -0.45 -16.64 6.24
N VAL A 147 -1.32 -17.49 5.66
CA VAL A 147 -2.16 -18.42 6.44
C VAL A 147 -1.28 -19.31 7.30
N HIS A 148 -0.30 -19.98 6.71
CA HIS A 148 0.58 -20.89 7.43
C HIS A 148 1.30 -20.17 8.59
N HIS A 149 1.78 -18.95 8.35
CA HIS A 149 2.41 -18.13 9.38
C HIS A 149 1.47 -17.82 10.55
N TYR A 150 0.27 -17.27 10.28
CA TYR A 150 -0.67 -16.86 11.33
C TYR A 150 -1.45 -18.02 11.97
N LYS A 151 -1.52 -19.18 11.32
CA LYS A 151 -2.25 -20.36 11.79
C LYS A 151 -1.35 -21.35 12.52
N ASP A 152 -0.19 -21.66 11.94
CA ASP A 152 0.63 -22.80 12.36
C ASP A 152 1.94 -22.37 13.04
N ILE A 153 2.57 -21.27 12.60
CA ILE A 153 3.87 -20.81 13.14
C ILE A 153 3.68 -19.89 14.35
N GLU A 154 2.82 -18.88 14.21
CA GLU A 154 2.54 -17.87 15.23
C GLU A 154 1.03 -17.64 15.43
N PRO A 155 0.29 -18.67 15.89
CA PRO A 155 -1.13 -18.55 16.18
C PRO A 155 -1.40 -17.49 17.24
N SER A 156 -2.40 -16.64 17.01
CA SER A 156 -2.82 -15.60 17.95
C SER A 156 -4.32 -15.40 17.94
N THR A 157 -4.87 -14.98 19.08
CA THR A 157 -6.24 -14.48 19.16
C THR A 157 -6.37 -13.06 18.64
N ILE A 158 -5.27 -12.32 18.53
CA ILE A 158 -5.21 -10.98 17.94
C ILE A 158 -5.44 -11.11 16.43
N PRO A 159 -6.33 -10.29 15.83
CA PRO A 159 -6.59 -10.37 14.39
C PRO A 159 -5.38 -9.91 13.57
N ALA A 160 -5.15 -10.55 12.44
CA ALA A 160 -4.24 -10.09 11.40
C ALA A 160 -5.00 -9.25 10.37
N PHE A 161 -4.54 -8.02 10.14
CA PHE A 161 -5.02 -7.13 9.10
C PHE A 161 -3.99 -7.06 7.97
N ILE A 162 -4.29 -7.73 6.86
CA ILE A 162 -3.40 -7.87 5.70
C ILE A 162 -3.86 -6.89 4.63
N MET A 163 -2.98 -5.99 4.20
CA MET A 163 -3.19 -5.12 3.06
C MET A 163 -2.52 -5.75 1.83
N PHE A 164 -3.33 -6.19 0.88
CA PHE A 164 -2.87 -6.88 -0.33
C PHE A 164 -2.90 -5.92 -1.52
N ILE A 165 -1.72 -5.58 -2.05
CA ILE A 165 -1.54 -4.48 -3.02
C ILE A 165 -1.05 -5.04 -4.34
N THR A 166 -1.74 -4.70 -5.42
CA THR A 166 -1.48 -5.20 -6.78
C THR A 166 -2.01 -4.22 -7.82
N ASP A 167 -1.44 -4.22 -9.02
CA ASP A 167 -1.86 -3.39 -10.14
C ASP A 167 -2.77 -4.09 -11.14
N GLY A 168 -3.04 -5.39 -10.95
CA GLY A 168 -3.71 -6.19 -11.96
C GLY A 168 -4.43 -7.42 -11.45
N ASP A 169 -4.61 -8.38 -12.35
CA ASP A 169 -5.28 -9.65 -12.14
C ASP A 169 -4.23 -10.77 -11.99
N ASN A 170 -4.62 -11.92 -11.45
CA ASN A 170 -3.73 -13.06 -11.22
C ASN A 170 -4.03 -14.26 -12.13
N TRP A 171 -3.05 -15.16 -12.24
CA TRP A 171 -3.14 -16.36 -13.09
C TRP A 171 -3.70 -17.59 -12.37
N ASP A 172 -3.81 -17.56 -11.04
CA ASP A 172 -4.11 -18.72 -10.18
C ASP A 172 -5.44 -18.60 -9.42
N LYS A 173 -6.46 -18.02 -10.06
CA LYS A 173 -7.77 -17.68 -9.46
C LYS A 173 -8.43 -18.80 -8.65
N GLU A 174 -8.47 -20.03 -9.15
CA GLU A 174 -9.11 -21.12 -8.41
C GLU A 174 -8.38 -21.41 -7.09
N LYS A 175 -7.05 -21.44 -7.10
CA LYS A 175 -6.24 -21.62 -5.88
C LYS A 175 -6.41 -20.45 -4.92
N THR A 176 -6.46 -19.23 -5.46
CA THR A 176 -6.73 -18.02 -4.68
C THR A 176 -8.12 -18.06 -4.04
N ASN A 177 -9.14 -18.54 -4.76
CA ASN A 177 -10.48 -18.71 -4.19
C ASN A 177 -10.47 -19.71 -3.02
N ASP A 178 -9.77 -20.82 -3.17
CA ASP A 178 -9.69 -21.86 -2.14
C ASP A 178 -8.99 -21.34 -0.87
N ILE A 179 -7.85 -20.64 -1.01
CA ILE A 179 -7.16 -20.10 0.16
C ILE A 179 -7.93 -18.95 0.83
N ILE A 180 -8.69 -18.15 0.07
CA ILE A 180 -9.55 -17.10 0.65
C ILE A 180 -10.69 -17.71 1.48
N ARG A 181 -11.28 -18.83 1.03
CA ARG A 181 -12.25 -19.57 1.84
C ARG A 181 -11.61 -20.15 3.10
N GLU A 182 -10.41 -20.72 3.00
CA GLU A 182 -9.69 -21.20 4.18
C GLU A 182 -9.38 -20.06 5.18
N LEU A 183 -8.85 -18.92 4.70
CA LEU A 183 -8.57 -17.72 5.49
C LEU A 183 -9.77 -17.26 6.32
N SER A 184 -10.98 -17.43 5.79
CA SER A 184 -12.22 -16.97 6.42
C SER A 184 -12.57 -17.66 7.73
N ALA A 185 -11.96 -18.81 8.01
CA ALA A 185 -12.12 -19.55 9.27
C ALA A 185 -11.20 -19.04 10.40
N TYR A 186 -10.26 -18.14 10.10
CA TYR A 186 -9.28 -17.62 11.07
C TYR A 186 -9.48 -16.13 11.35
N ASN A 187 -8.76 -15.60 12.34
CA ASN A 187 -8.77 -14.17 12.67
C ASN A 187 -7.93 -13.36 11.67
N ILE A 188 -8.17 -13.53 10.37
CA ILE A 188 -7.38 -12.92 9.31
C ILE A 188 -8.33 -12.19 8.37
N PHE A 189 -8.10 -10.88 8.20
CA PHE A 189 -8.81 -10.06 7.22
C PHE A 189 -7.85 -9.59 6.13
N VAL A 190 -8.26 -9.74 4.86
CA VAL A 190 -7.46 -9.32 3.69
C VAL A 190 -8.13 -8.16 2.98
N GLN A 191 -7.56 -6.97 3.11
CA GLN A 191 -7.96 -5.79 2.35
C GLN A 191 -7.20 -5.75 1.03
N PHE A 192 -7.87 -6.11 -0.07
CA PHE A 192 -7.33 -5.96 -1.41
C PHE A 192 -7.37 -4.48 -1.86
N VAL A 193 -6.27 -4.03 -2.43
CA VAL A 193 -6.04 -2.67 -2.92
C VAL A 193 -5.53 -2.76 -4.36
N GLY A 194 -6.43 -2.52 -5.31
CA GLY A 194 -6.07 -2.43 -6.73
C GLY A 194 -5.52 -1.04 -7.06
N ILE A 195 -4.29 -0.95 -7.55
CA ILE A 195 -3.65 0.31 -7.96
C ILE A 195 -3.66 0.45 -9.48
N GLY A 196 -4.16 1.57 -9.99
CA GLY A 196 -4.13 1.88 -11.41
C GLY A 196 -5.52 1.99 -12.04
N ASN A 197 -5.61 1.70 -13.34
CA ASN A 197 -6.81 1.97 -14.15
C ASN A 197 -7.57 0.71 -14.55
N ASP A 198 -7.19 -0.47 -14.05
CA ASP A 198 -7.96 -1.68 -14.32
C ASP A 198 -9.35 -1.61 -13.66
N ASN A 199 -10.28 -2.39 -14.19
CA ASN A 199 -11.60 -2.59 -13.61
C ASN A 199 -11.57 -3.51 -12.37
N PHE A 200 -10.48 -4.25 -12.16
CA PHE A 200 -10.25 -5.18 -11.04
C PHE A 200 -11.42 -6.14 -10.83
N LYS A 201 -12.02 -6.66 -11.91
CA LYS A 201 -13.19 -7.55 -11.84
C LYS A 201 -12.98 -8.73 -10.91
N TYR A 202 -11.80 -9.33 -10.94
CA TYR A 202 -11.51 -10.48 -10.10
C TYR A 202 -11.37 -10.10 -8.63
N LEU A 203 -10.60 -9.06 -8.29
CA LEU A 203 -10.48 -8.61 -6.88
C LEU A 203 -11.84 -8.20 -6.30
N LYS A 204 -12.69 -7.52 -7.07
CA LYS A 204 -14.08 -7.24 -6.68
C LYS A 204 -14.87 -8.52 -6.40
N SER A 205 -14.65 -9.56 -7.18
CA SER A 205 -15.32 -10.85 -6.97
C SER A 205 -14.84 -11.58 -5.70
N LEU A 206 -13.64 -11.29 -5.20
CA LEU A 206 -13.15 -11.82 -3.92
C LEU A 206 -13.94 -11.22 -2.75
N ASP A 207 -14.24 -9.92 -2.83
CA ASP A 207 -15.03 -9.19 -1.84
C ASP A 207 -16.44 -9.77 -1.68
N ASP A 208 -17.09 -10.10 -2.80
CA ASP A 208 -18.45 -10.65 -2.83
C ASP A 208 -18.52 -12.18 -2.68
N MET A 209 -17.37 -12.85 -2.52
CA MET A 209 -17.24 -14.31 -2.65
C MET A 209 -18.14 -15.06 -1.66
N LYS A 210 -18.82 -16.09 -2.16
CA LYS A 210 -19.66 -17.01 -1.35
C LYS A 210 -18.88 -18.23 -0.87
N GLY A 211 -19.39 -18.86 0.19
CA GLY A 211 -18.79 -20.06 0.79
C GLY A 211 -17.64 -19.77 1.76
N ARG A 212 -17.50 -18.50 2.20
CA ARG A 212 -16.64 -18.08 3.30
C ARG A 212 -17.41 -18.20 4.62
N GLU A 213 -16.73 -18.55 5.71
CA GLU A 213 -17.30 -18.59 7.06
C GLU A 213 -17.60 -17.18 7.56
N ASN A 214 -16.68 -16.25 7.31
CA ASN A 214 -16.79 -14.83 7.63
C ASN A 214 -16.49 -13.98 6.39
N ASP A 215 -17.03 -12.76 6.34
CA ASP A 215 -16.71 -11.80 5.28
C ASP A 215 -15.33 -11.16 5.52
N ASN A 216 -14.28 -11.96 5.31
CA ASN A 216 -12.92 -11.68 5.76
C ASN A 216 -12.06 -10.96 4.71
N THR A 217 -12.70 -10.38 3.69
CA THR A 217 -12.00 -9.62 2.66
C THR A 217 -12.64 -8.25 2.50
N GLY A 218 -11.84 -7.28 2.09
CA GLY A 218 -12.31 -6.00 1.58
C GLY A 218 -11.73 -5.75 0.19
N PHE A 219 -12.35 -4.89 -0.61
CA PHE A 219 -11.77 -4.39 -1.84
C PHE A 219 -11.90 -2.87 -1.97
N ILE A 220 -10.80 -2.22 -2.38
CA ILE A 220 -10.79 -0.83 -2.85
C ILE A 220 -9.96 -0.71 -4.13
N SER A 221 -10.30 0.24 -5.00
CA SER A 221 -9.50 0.58 -6.18
C SER A 221 -9.09 2.03 -6.13
N VAL A 222 -7.80 2.29 -6.37
CA VAL A 222 -7.22 3.63 -6.30
C VAL A 222 -6.34 3.85 -7.53
N LYS A 223 -6.48 4.99 -8.22
CA LYS A 223 -5.65 5.24 -9.42
C LYS A 223 -4.17 5.36 -9.10
N ASP A 224 -3.90 6.04 -7.98
CA ASP A 224 -2.57 6.28 -7.46
C ASP A 224 -2.71 6.49 -5.96
N ILE A 225 -2.34 5.47 -5.19
CA ILE A 225 -2.47 5.52 -3.74
C ILE A 225 -1.63 6.65 -3.15
N ALA A 226 -0.50 7.03 -3.77
CA ALA A 226 0.36 8.09 -3.29
C ALA A 226 -0.29 9.47 -3.41
N LYS A 227 -1.30 9.63 -4.28
CA LYS A 227 -2.02 10.90 -4.51
C LYS A 227 -3.33 11.04 -3.73
N LEU A 228 -3.79 10.00 -3.05
CA LEU A 228 -5.02 10.09 -2.26
C LEU A 228 -4.83 10.99 -1.04
N ASP A 229 -5.91 11.61 -0.57
CA ASP A 229 -5.95 12.18 0.77
C ASP A 229 -5.82 11.06 1.82
N ASP A 230 -5.09 11.32 2.90
CA ASP A 230 -4.82 10.31 3.93
C ASP A 230 -6.09 9.91 4.70
N GLU A 231 -6.96 10.87 5.04
CA GLU A 231 -8.20 10.55 5.76
C GLU A 231 -9.12 9.69 4.88
N GLN A 232 -9.19 10.00 3.59
CA GLN A 232 -9.89 9.15 2.62
C GLN A 232 -9.26 7.76 2.50
N LEU A 233 -7.94 7.67 2.33
CA LEU A 233 -7.24 6.40 2.21
C LEU A 233 -7.51 5.51 3.42
N TYR A 234 -7.32 6.03 4.64
CA TYR A 234 -7.54 5.25 5.86
C TYR A 234 -8.99 4.89 6.06
N THR A 235 -9.93 5.75 5.66
CA THR A 235 -11.35 5.43 5.72
C THR A 235 -11.68 4.22 4.85
N GLU A 236 -11.22 4.23 3.61
CA GLU A 236 -11.47 3.15 2.65
C GLU A 236 -10.77 1.84 3.05
N LEU A 237 -9.53 1.90 3.54
CA LEU A 237 -8.80 0.72 4.01
C LEU A 237 -9.44 0.05 5.23
N LEU A 238 -10.02 0.84 6.15
CA LEU A 238 -10.42 0.34 7.48
C LEU A 238 -11.92 0.09 7.61
N ARG A 239 -12.76 0.64 6.73
CA ARG A 239 -14.22 0.53 6.86
C ARG A 239 -14.69 -0.92 6.85
N GLN A 240 -14.29 -1.70 5.84
CA GLN A 240 -14.71 -3.10 5.72
C GLN A 240 -14.10 -3.96 6.83
N TYR A 241 -12.85 -3.70 7.20
CA TYR A 241 -12.19 -4.36 8.32
C TYR A 241 -12.93 -4.14 9.65
N LYS A 242 -13.35 -2.91 9.93
CA LYS A 242 -14.16 -2.59 11.11
C LYS A 242 -15.50 -3.31 11.08
N ASP A 243 -16.18 -3.32 9.94
CA ASP A 243 -17.46 -4.01 9.79
C ASP A 243 -17.29 -5.53 10.03
N TRP A 244 -16.21 -6.14 9.54
CA TRP A 244 -15.87 -7.53 9.83
C TRP A 244 -15.65 -7.78 11.32
N LEU A 245 -14.85 -6.95 12.00
CA LEU A 245 -14.63 -7.07 13.44
C LEU A 245 -15.94 -7.00 14.24
N ALA A 246 -16.90 -6.17 13.80
CA ALA A 246 -18.16 -5.95 14.50
C ALA A 246 -19.19 -7.06 14.31
N ASN A 247 -19.00 -7.93 13.31
CA ASN A 247 -19.95 -8.96 12.91
C ASN A 247 -19.41 -10.40 13.09
N LYS A 248 -18.20 -10.55 13.63
CA LYS A 248 -17.58 -11.83 14.01
C LYS A 248 -18.21 -12.43 15.26
#